data_AF-A0A5N4E4H8-F1
#
_entry.id   AF-A0A5N4E4H8-F1
#
_cell.length_a   1.000
_cell.length_b   1.000
_cell.length_c   1.000
_cell.angle_alpha   90.00
_cell.angle_beta   90.00
_cell.angle_gamma   90.00
#
_symmetry.space_group_name_H-M   'P 1'
#
loop_
_entity.id
_entity.type
_entity.pdbx_description
1 polymer ?
#
loop_
_entity_poly.entity_id
_entity_poly.type
_entity_poly.pdbx_seq_one_letter_code
_entity_poly.pdbx_strand_id
1 'polypeptide(L)'
;MNLRVKEGKMTKYHLMQWICCDIRYLDVSILGKFAVVMADPPWDIHMELPYGTLTDDEMRRLNIPVLQDDGFLFLWVTGRAMELGRECLNLWGYERVDEIIWVKTNQLQRIIRTGRTGHWLNHGKEHCLVGVKGNPQGFNQGLDCDVIVAEVRSTSHKPDEIYGMIERLSPGTRKIELFGRPHNVQPNWITLGNQLDGIHLLDPDVVARFKQRYPDGIISKPKNL
;
A
#
# COMPACT_ATOMS: atom_id res chain seq x y z
N MET A 1 22.49 40.22 10.42
CA MET A 1 21.81 38.92 10.60
C MET A 1 21.38 38.46 9.22
N ASN A 2 22.15 37.59 8.57
CA ASN A 2 21.89 37.20 7.17
C ASN A 2 20.74 36.20 7.13
N LEU A 3 19.57 36.65 6.69
CA LEU A 3 18.44 35.79 6.32
C LEU A 3 18.86 34.97 5.10
N ARG A 4 19.32 33.74 5.33
CA ARG A 4 19.42 32.72 4.28
C ARG A 4 18.01 32.26 3.95
N VAL A 5 17.46 32.75 2.84
CA VAL A 5 16.30 32.13 2.19
C VAL A 5 16.76 30.73 1.77
N LYS A 6 16.25 29.68 2.43
CA LYS A 6 16.38 28.31 1.91
C LYS A 6 15.49 28.24 0.68
N GLU A 7 16.08 28.08 -0.50
CA GLU A 7 15.33 27.71 -1.70
C GLU A 7 14.56 26.41 -1.41
N GLY A 8 13.24 26.51 -1.29
CA GLY A 8 12.38 25.35 -1.22
C GLY A 8 12.45 24.62 -2.55
N LYS A 9 12.94 23.38 -2.56
CA LYS A 9 12.74 22.49 -3.71
C LYS A 9 11.24 22.39 -3.93
N MET A 10 10.76 22.94 -5.05
CA MET A 10 9.37 22.81 -5.47
C MET A 10 9.03 21.32 -5.53
N THR A 11 8.18 20.85 -4.62
CA THR A 11 7.76 19.45 -4.55
C THR A 11 7.04 19.12 -5.86
N LYS A 12 7.63 18.22 -6.65
CA LYS A 12 7.07 17.78 -7.92
C LYS A 12 5.83 16.92 -7.63
N TYR A 13 4.65 17.54 -7.67
CA TYR A 13 3.39 16.80 -7.60
C TYR A 13 3.20 15.99 -8.89
N HIS A 14 3.08 14.68 -8.76
CA HIS A 14 2.74 13.79 -9.86
C HIS A 14 1.23 13.57 -9.85
N LEU A 15 0.63 13.64 -11.03
CA LEU A 15 -0.77 13.28 -11.21
C LEU A 15 -0.98 11.80 -10.89
N MET A 16 -2.23 11.46 -10.58
CA MET A 16 -2.67 10.10 -10.30
C MET A 16 -2.40 9.14 -11.47
N GLN A 17 -1.93 7.93 -11.17
CA GLN A 17 -1.58 6.91 -12.18
C GLN A 17 -2.02 5.53 -11.69
N TRP A 18 -2.39 4.65 -12.61
CA TRP A 18 -2.82 3.30 -12.26
C TRP A 18 -2.62 2.27 -13.37
N ILE A 19 -2.59 0.99 -12.98
CA ILE A 19 -2.53 -0.15 -13.89
C ILE A 19 -3.52 -1.22 -13.41
N CYS A 20 -4.54 -1.49 -14.22
CA CYS A 20 -5.38 -2.67 -14.07
C CYS A 20 -4.56 -3.92 -14.41
N CYS A 21 -4.30 -4.75 -13.41
CA CYS A 21 -3.44 -5.92 -13.58
C CYS A 21 -3.68 -6.99 -12.51
N ASP A 22 -3.28 -8.22 -12.83
CA ASP A 22 -2.98 -9.23 -11.82
C ASP A 22 -1.58 -8.97 -11.27
N ILE A 23 -1.50 -8.63 -9.98
CA ILE A 23 -0.25 -8.24 -9.31
C ILE A 23 0.76 -9.40 -9.28
N ARG A 24 0.31 -10.66 -9.37
CA ARG A 24 1.19 -11.83 -9.45
C ARG A 24 1.98 -11.89 -10.76
N TYR A 25 1.47 -11.26 -11.82
CA TYR A 25 1.99 -11.42 -13.17
C TYR A 25 2.63 -10.15 -13.73
N LEU A 26 2.30 -8.97 -13.19
CA LEU A 26 2.94 -7.74 -13.57
C LEU A 26 4.43 -7.77 -13.21
N ASP A 27 5.28 -7.58 -14.22
CA ASP A 27 6.68 -7.22 -14.04
C ASP A 27 6.80 -5.81 -13.44
N VAL A 28 6.76 -5.73 -12.12
CA VAL A 28 6.80 -4.47 -11.36
C VAL A 28 8.14 -3.74 -11.44
N SER A 29 9.20 -4.36 -11.99
CA SER A 29 10.51 -3.71 -12.14
C SER A 29 10.47 -2.48 -13.06
N ILE A 30 9.50 -2.41 -13.99
CA ILE A 30 9.30 -1.28 -14.91
C ILE A 30 8.86 0.00 -14.19
N LEU A 31 8.38 -0.08 -12.95
CA LEU A 31 7.78 1.04 -12.23
C LEU A 31 8.84 1.95 -11.57
N GLY A 32 10.08 1.46 -11.45
CA GLY A 32 11.17 2.13 -10.76
C GLY A 32 11.08 1.97 -9.24
N LYS A 33 11.66 2.93 -8.51
CA LYS A 33 11.72 2.90 -7.05
C LYS A 33 10.71 3.86 -6.42
N PHE A 34 10.23 3.50 -5.25
CA PHE A 34 9.24 4.25 -4.47
C PHE A 34 9.77 4.51 -3.06
N ALA A 35 9.40 5.65 -2.47
CA ALA A 35 9.73 5.96 -1.08
C ALA A 35 8.80 5.27 -0.08
N VAL A 36 7.57 4.99 -0.53
CA VAL A 36 6.54 4.29 0.25
C VAL A 36 5.83 3.27 -0.64
N VAL A 37 5.73 2.05 -0.13
CA VAL A 37 4.86 0.99 -0.64
C VAL A 37 3.70 0.81 0.35
N MET A 38 2.47 0.70 -0.13
CA MET A 38 1.32 0.30 0.69
C MET A 38 0.63 -0.90 0.04
N ALA A 39 0.13 -1.83 0.84
CA ALA A 39 -0.62 -2.98 0.34
C ALA A 39 -1.77 -3.35 1.29
N ASP A 40 -2.93 -3.64 0.72
CA ASP A 40 -4.07 -4.30 1.40
C ASP A 40 -4.39 -5.64 0.70
N PRO A 41 -3.57 -6.68 0.93
CA PRO A 41 -3.69 -7.92 0.17
C PRO A 41 -4.94 -8.72 0.51
N PRO A 42 -5.50 -9.48 -0.46
CA PRO A 42 -6.59 -10.41 -0.21
C PRO A 42 -6.02 -11.71 0.40
N TRP A 43 -5.60 -11.63 1.66
CA TRP A 43 -5.01 -12.75 2.40
C TRP A 43 -5.94 -13.98 2.42
N ASP A 44 -5.39 -15.17 2.21
CA ASP A 44 -6.07 -16.40 2.60
C ASP A 44 -6.03 -16.52 4.13
N ILE A 45 -7.17 -16.21 4.76
CA ILE A 45 -7.33 -16.29 6.21
C ILE A 45 -7.93 -17.62 6.68
N HIS A 46 -8.02 -18.62 5.79
CA HIS A 46 -8.66 -19.92 6.02
C HIS A 46 -10.14 -19.80 6.43
N MET A 47 -10.85 -18.89 5.78
CA MET A 47 -12.30 -18.69 5.92
C MET A 47 -12.93 -18.55 4.54
N GLU A 48 -14.21 -18.90 4.42
CA GLU A 48 -14.97 -18.59 3.20
C GLU A 48 -15.13 -17.08 3.04
N LEU A 49 -14.60 -16.54 1.95
CA LEU A 49 -14.65 -15.12 1.62
C LEU A 49 -15.38 -14.93 0.28
N PRO A 50 -16.15 -13.83 0.13
CA PRO A 50 -16.90 -13.55 -1.11
C PRO A 50 -16.02 -13.00 -2.24
N TYR A 51 -14.69 -13.17 -2.16
CA TYR A 51 -13.70 -12.69 -3.13
C TYR A 51 -12.52 -13.64 -3.21
N GLY A 52 -11.79 -13.61 -4.34
CA GLY A 52 -10.59 -14.42 -4.52
C GLY A 52 -9.45 -13.95 -3.61
N THR A 53 -8.74 -14.90 -3.03
CA THR A 53 -7.56 -14.68 -2.18
C THR A 53 -6.27 -15.05 -2.91
N LEU A 54 -5.14 -14.60 -2.38
CA LEU A 54 -3.82 -15.11 -2.72
C LEU A 54 -3.41 -16.16 -1.68
N THR A 55 -2.85 -17.27 -2.15
CA THR A 55 -2.23 -18.27 -1.27
C THR A 55 -1.01 -17.70 -0.55
N ASP A 56 -0.64 -18.27 0.59
CA ASP A 56 0.55 -17.84 1.35
C ASP A 56 1.82 -17.80 0.48
N ASP A 57 1.99 -18.78 -0.42
CA ASP A 57 3.15 -18.82 -1.32
C ASP A 57 3.10 -17.79 -2.45
N GLU A 58 1.91 -17.48 -2.97
CA GLU A 58 1.76 -16.34 -3.90
C GLU A 58 2.11 -15.02 -3.23
N MET A 59 1.68 -14.83 -1.96
CA MET A 59 2.05 -13.66 -1.17
C MET A 59 3.56 -13.58 -0.98
N ARG A 60 4.22 -14.65 -0.51
CA ARG A 60 5.69 -14.68 -0.35
C ARG A 60 6.43 -14.35 -1.65
N ARG A 61 5.93 -14.81 -2.80
CA ARG A 61 6.56 -14.63 -4.12
C ARG A 61 6.33 -13.25 -4.74
N LEU A 62 5.52 -12.37 -4.15
CA LEU A 62 5.38 -11.00 -4.65
C LEU A 62 6.75 -10.32 -4.68
N ASN A 63 7.09 -9.71 -5.82
CA ASN A 63 8.38 -9.07 -6.03
C ASN A 63 8.43 -7.66 -5.40
N ILE A 64 8.05 -7.54 -4.13
CA ILE A 64 8.16 -6.29 -3.35
C ILE A 64 9.61 -5.80 -3.24
N PRO A 65 10.64 -6.66 -3.09
CA PRO A 65 12.02 -6.19 -2.92
C PRO A 65 12.54 -5.27 -4.02
N VAL A 66 12.06 -5.41 -5.27
CA VAL A 66 12.51 -4.57 -6.38
C VAL A 66 11.95 -3.15 -6.33
N LEU A 67 10.81 -2.94 -5.67
CA LEU A 67 10.10 -1.65 -5.63
C LEU A 67 10.80 -0.58 -4.79
N GLN A 68 11.71 -0.97 -3.91
CA GLN A 68 12.28 -0.03 -2.93
C GLN A 68 13.67 -0.47 -2.47
N ASP A 69 14.59 0.50 -2.44
CA ASP A 69 15.93 0.37 -1.87
C ASP A 69 15.93 0.92 -0.43
N ASP A 70 15.44 2.15 -0.25
CA ASP A 70 15.27 2.82 1.05
C ASP A 70 13.84 3.39 1.17
N GLY A 71 13.15 3.14 2.30
CA GLY A 71 11.80 3.70 2.51
C GLY A 71 10.94 2.90 3.49
N PHE A 72 9.62 3.04 3.37
CA PHE A 72 8.64 2.39 4.26
C PHE A 72 7.64 1.50 3.50
N LEU A 73 7.20 0.41 4.14
CA LEU A 73 6.10 -0.44 3.71
C LEU A 73 4.96 -0.35 4.74
N PHE A 74 3.75 -0.09 4.27
CA PHE A 74 2.51 -0.16 5.05
C PHE A 74 1.72 -1.39 4.60
N LEU A 75 1.58 -2.38 5.48
CA LEU A 75 0.97 -3.67 5.17
C LEU A 75 -0.23 -3.94 6.07
N TRP A 76 -1.43 -3.87 5.50
CA TRP A 76 -2.65 -4.20 6.23
C TRP A 76 -2.76 -5.70 6.48
N VAL A 77 -3.10 -6.05 7.73
CA VAL A 77 -3.15 -7.44 8.20
C VAL A 77 -4.37 -7.67 9.09
N THR A 78 -4.89 -8.90 9.06
CA THR A 78 -6.03 -9.36 9.87
C THR A 78 -5.97 -10.86 10.12
N GLY A 79 -6.57 -11.35 11.19
CA GLY A 79 -6.59 -12.78 11.52
C GLY A 79 -5.19 -13.41 11.52
N ARG A 80 -5.02 -14.58 10.89
CA ARG A 80 -3.72 -15.26 10.73
C ARG A 80 -2.68 -14.46 9.94
N ALA A 81 -3.12 -13.46 9.15
CA ALA A 81 -2.19 -12.63 8.39
C ALA A 81 -1.41 -11.67 9.28
N MET A 82 -1.72 -11.57 10.57
CA MET A 82 -0.86 -10.92 11.55
C MET A 82 0.53 -11.55 11.55
N GLU A 83 0.62 -12.87 11.60
CA GLU A 83 1.90 -13.59 11.65
C GLU A 83 2.50 -13.73 10.24
N LEU A 84 1.69 -14.12 9.24
CA LEU A 84 2.16 -14.23 7.85
C LEU A 84 2.63 -12.87 7.29
N GLY A 85 1.96 -11.78 7.64
CA GLY A 85 2.38 -10.43 7.25
C GLY A 85 3.74 -10.05 7.84
N ARG A 86 4.03 -10.44 9.09
CA ARG A 86 5.36 -10.27 9.71
C ARG A 86 6.41 -11.13 9.01
N GLU A 87 6.06 -12.36 8.63
CA GLU A 87 6.93 -13.24 7.83
C GLU A 87 7.26 -12.61 6.47
N CYS A 88 6.25 -12.16 5.73
CA CYS A 88 6.40 -11.51 4.42
C CYS A 88 7.24 -10.23 4.52
N LEU A 89 7.01 -9.40 5.54
CA LEU A 89 7.76 -8.16 5.76
C LEU A 89 9.26 -8.46 5.92
N ASN A 90 9.62 -9.46 6.74
CA ASN A 90 11.00 -9.92 6.89
C ASN A 90 11.57 -10.49 5.58
N LEU A 91 10.81 -11.34 4.89
CA LEU A 91 11.20 -11.97 3.63
C LEU A 91 11.46 -10.94 2.52
N TRP A 92 10.70 -9.85 2.49
CA TRP A 92 10.89 -8.75 1.55
C TRP A 92 12.02 -7.78 1.94
N GLY A 93 12.70 -8.03 3.06
CA GLY A 93 13.85 -7.28 3.53
C GLY A 93 13.51 -6.03 4.33
N TYR A 94 12.36 -6.00 4.99
CA TYR A 94 11.96 -4.93 5.88
C TYR A 94 12.13 -5.34 7.35
N GLU A 95 12.37 -4.38 8.22
CA GLU A 95 12.24 -4.51 9.67
C GLU A 95 10.94 -3.83 10.12
N ARG A 96 10.11 -4.52 10.92
CA ARG A 96 8.89 -3.90 11.46
C ARG A 96 9.26 -2.93 12.57
N VAL A 97 8.96 -1.65 12.38
CA VAL A 97 9.30 -0.56 13.31
C VAL A 97 8.08 0.09 13.98
N ASP A 98 6.88 -0.08 13.40
CA ASP A 98 5.65 0.45 13.96
C ASP A 98 4.45 -0.46 13.63
N GLU A 99 3.29 -0.19 14.24
CA GLU A 99 2.04 -0.89 13.99
C GLU A 99 0.84 0.05 14.21
N ILE A 100 0.27 0.53 13.11
CA ILE A 100 -0.91 1.39 13.14
C ILE A 100 -2.16 0.55 13.40
N ILE A 101 -3.06 1.06 14.24
CA ILE A 101 -4.41 0.52 14.37
C ILE A 101 -5.45 1.51 13.85
N TRP A 102 -6.38 1.00 13.07
CA TRP A 102 -7.61 1.73 12.73
C TRP A 102 -8.74 1.28 13.63
N VAL A 103 -9.16 2.15 14.54
CA VAL A 103 -10.37 1.98 15.36
C VAL A 103 -11.59 2.34 14.53
N LYS A 104 -12.47 1.35 14.36
CA LYS A 104 -13.68 1.46 13.56
C LYS A 104 -14.81 2.10 14.35
N THR A 105 -15.25 3.27 13.92
CA THR A 105 -16.41 3.97 14.50
C THR A 105 -17.63 3.92 13.59
N ASN A 106 -18.79 4.17 14.17
CA ASN A 106 -20.01 4.52 13.43
C ASN A 106 -20.15 6.05 13.31
N GLN A 107 -21.22 6.50 12.64
CA GLN A 107 -21.56 7.93 12.47
C GLN A 107 -21.66 8.75 13.77
N LEU A 108 -21.83 8.08 14.91
CA LEU A 108 -21.90 8.71 16.24
C LEU A 108 -20.56 8.67 16.98
N GLN A 109 -19.47 8.35 16.28
CA GLN A 109 -18.12 8.20 16.84
C GLN A 109 -18.03 7.16 17.96
N ARG A 110 -18.87 6.12 17.90
CA ARG A 110 -18.88 5.00 18.84
C ARG A 110 -18.31 3.76 18.18
N ILE A 111 -17.55 2.99 18.96
CA ILE A 111 -17.09 1.66 18.55
C ILE A 111 -18.31 0.75 18.37
N ILE A 112 -18.34 0.02 17.26
CA ILE A 112 -19.34 -1.00 16.99
C ILE A 112 -19.02 -2.22 17.87
N ARG A 113 -19.85 -2.48 18.89
CA ARG A 113 -19.63 -3.54 19.90
C ARG A 113 -20.53 -4.76 19.73
N THR A 114 -21.58 -4.65 18.92
CA THR A 114 -22.59 -5.69 18.68
C THR A 114 -22.26 -6.49 17.41
N GLY A 115 -22.82 -7.71 17.30
CA GLY A 115 -22.51 -8.66 16.23
C GLY A 115 -21.47 -9.71 16.65
N ARG A 116 -21.13 -10.62 15.72
CA ARG A 116 -20.01 -11.58 15.84
C ARG A 116 -18.95 -11.21 14.81
N THR A 117 -18.00 -10.38 15.21
CA THR A 117 -16.98 -9.83 14.29
C THR A 117 -15.59 -10.44 14.48
N GLY A 118 -15.46 -11.42 15.39
CA GLY A 118 -14.26 -12.21 15.60
C GLY A 118 -14.59 -13.59 16.17
N HIS A 119 -13.59 -14.46 16.27
CA HIS A 119 -13.77 -15.84 16.71
C HIS A 119 -14.01 -15.96 18.23
N TRP A 120 -13.31 -15.14 19.02
CA TRP A 120 -13.33 -15.20 20.49
C TRP A 120 -13.77 -13.88 21.11
N LEU A 121 -13.25 -12.76 20.58
CA LEU A 121 -13.60 -11.40 20.96
C LEU A 121 -14.09 -10.64 19.73
N ASN A 122 -15.01 -9.70 19.91
CA ASN A 122 -15.42 -8.80 18.84
C ASN A 122 -14.25 -7.91 18.42
N HIS A 123 -14.04 -7.79 17.11
CA HIS A 123 -12.99 -6.97 16.53
C HIS A 123 -13.50 -5.55 16.27
N GLY A 124 -12.94 -4.57 17.00
CA GLY A 124 -13.22 -3.14 16.82
C GLY A 124 -12.16 -2.39 16.02
N LYS A 125 -11.16 -3.09 15.46
CA LYS A 125 -10.03 -2.48 14.76
C LYS A 125 -9.46 -3.36 13.65
N GLU A 126 -8.74 -2.73 12.72
CA GLU A 126 -7.81 -3.35 11.77
C GLU A 126 -6.37 -2.88 12.04
N HIS A 127 -5.38 -3.67 11.64
CA HIS A 127 -3.97 -3.38 11.88
C HIS A 127 -3.23 -3.15 10.55
N CYS A 128 -2.24 -2.26 10.59
CA CYS A 128 -1.32 -1.99 9.49
C CYS A 128 0.12 -2.01 10.03
N LEU A 129 0.89 -3.00 9.61
CA LEU A 129 2.30 -3.12 9.97
C LEU A 129 3.10 -2.05 9.22
N VAL A 130 4.02 -1.37 9.90
CA VAL A 130 4.94 -0.41 9.28
C VAL A 130 6.35 -1.01 9.28
N GLY A 131 6.85 -1.30 8.09
CA GLY A 131 8.20 -1.81 7.86
C GLY A 131 9.13 -0.72 7.34
N VAL A 132 10.38 -0.71 7.78
CA VAL A 132 11.45 0.12 7.21
C VAL A 132 12.42 -0.77 6.41
N LYS A 133 12.92 -0.27 5.29
CA LYS A 133 13.99 -0.90 4.51
C LYS A 133 15.08 0.10 4.21
N GLY A 134 16.34 -0.33 4.30
CA GLY A 134 17.50 0.54 4.07
C GLY A 134 17.66 1.62 5.14
N ASN A 135 18.15 2.79 4.75
CA ASN A 135 18.37 3.95 5.62
C ASN A 135 17.67 5.21 5.07
N PRO A 136 16.33 5.25 5.08
CA PRO A 136 15.56 6.34 4.49
C PRO A 136 15.91 7.72 5.04
N GLN A 137 16.12 8.69 4.15
CA GLN A 137 16.46 10.08 4.51
C GLN A 137 15.34 11.05 4.14
N GLY A 138 15.19 12.13 4.90
CA GLY A 138 14.24 13.21 4.58
C GLY A 138 12.77 12.90 4.89
N PHE A 139 12.52 11.96 5.83
CA PHE A 139 11.18 11.63 6.32
C PHE A 139 10.89 12.36 7.63
N ASN A 140 9.64 12.78 7.81
CA ASN A 140 9.20 13.50 9.01
C ASN A 140 8.62 12.51 10.04
N GLN A 141 9.48 11.90 10.85
CA GLN A 141 9.08 10.96 11.90
C GLN A 141 8.35 11.68 13.04
N GLY A 142 7.33 11.03 13.64
CA GLY A 142 6.65 11.50 14.85
C GLY A 142 5.63 12.63 14.68
N LEU A 143 5.21 12.97 13.44
CA LEU A 143 4.16 13.96 13.21
C LEU A 143 2.75 13.43 13.51
N ASP A 144 2.50 12.15 13.23
CA ASP A 144 1.22 11.48 13.41
C ASP A 144 1.34 10.37 14.46
N CYS A 145 0.22 10.06 15.11
CA CYS A 145 0.12 8.93 16.04
C CYS A 145 -0.16 7.61 15.30
N ASP A 146 0.04 6.50 15.99
CA ASP A 146 -0.20 5.12 15.52
C ASP A 146 -1.67 4.68 15.60
N VAL A 147 -2.61 5.59 15.89
CA VAL A 147 -4.05 5.31 16.00
C VAL A 147 -4.84 6.18 15.03
N ILE A 148 -5.54 5.53 14.10
CA ILE A 148 -6.55 6.16 13.24
C ILE A 148 -7.92 5.88 13.86
N VAL A 149 -8.73 6.92 14.04
CA VAL A 149 -10.15 6.80 14.41
C VAL A 149 -10.98 7.30 13.25
N ALA A 150 -11.66 6.39 12.57
CA ALA A 150 -12.44 6.74 11.38
C ALA A 150 -13.64 5.81 11.19
N GLU A 151 -14.67 6.33 10.55
CA GLU A 151 -15.89 5.60 10.26
C GLU A 151 -15.67 4.49 9.24
N VAL A 152 -16.34 3.35 9.42
CA VAL A 152 -16.39 2.31 8.40
C VAL A 152 -17.22 2.81 7.22
N ARG A 153 -16.67 2.69 6.02
CA ARG A 153 -17.33 3.06 4.76
C ARG A 153 -17.82 1.80 4.04
N SER A 154 -17.47 1.66 2.75
CA SER A 154 -17.74 0.45 1.99
C SER A 154 -16.88 -0.73 2.45
N THR A 155 -17.29 -1.95 2.11
CA THR A 155 -16.60 -3.18 2.53
C THR A 155 -15.14 -3.19 2.08
N SER A 156 -14.23 -3.41 3.03
CA SER A 156 -12.77 -3.40 2.84
C SER A 156 -12.20 -2.06 2.36
N HIS A 157 -12.90 -0.94 2.54
CA HIS A 157 -12.35 0.41 2.30
C HIS A 157 -11.61 0.88 3.55
N LYS A 158 -10.28 0.86 3.49
CA LYS A 158 -9.38 1.40 4.52
C LYS A 158 -9.54 2.92 4.69
N PRO A 159 -9.23 3.50 5.86
CA PRO A 159 -9.43 4.93 6.10
C PRO A 159 -8.51 5.77 5.22
N ASP A 160 -9.07 6.78 4.54
CA ASP A 160 -8.29 7.67 3.66
C ASP A 160 -7.26 8.50 4.44
N GLU A 161 -7.43 8.63 5.76
CA GLU A 161 -6.52 9.29 6.69
C GLU A 161 -5.07 8.77 6.55
N ILE A 162 -4.89 7.49 6.18
CA ILE A 162 -3.57 6.89 5.97
C ILE A 162 -2.78 7.60 4.85
N TYR A 163 -3.44 8.06 3.79
CA TYR A 163 -2.75 8.79 2.71
C TYR A 163 -2.21 10.13 3.21
N GLY A 164 -2.96 10.81 4.07
CA GLY A 164 -2.53 12.07 4.70
C GLY A 164 -1.35 11.88 5.64
N MET A 165 -1.38 10.81 6.46
CA MET A 165 -0.25 10.44 7.34
C MET A 165 1.00 10.15 6.52
N ILE A 166 0.87 9.33 5.47
CA ILE A 166 1.97 8.96 4.57
C ILE A 166 2.53 10.18 3.82
N GLU A 167 1.69 11.11 3.39
CA GLU A 167 2.14 12.34 2.72
C GLU A 167 2.87 13.28 3.68
N ARG A 168 2.45 13.39 4.94
CA ARG A 168 3.19 14.15 5.96
C ARG A 168 4.52 13.49 6.32
N LEU A 169 4.56 12.16 6.39
CA LEU A 169 5.78 11.38 6.61
C LEU A 169 6.77 11.52 5.45
N SER A 170 6.30 11.47 4.21
CA SER A 170 7.12 11.50 2.99
C SER A 170 6.52 12.42 1.90
N PRO A 171 6.64 13.75 2.06
CA PRO A 171 5.96 14.71 1.19
C PRO A 171 6.54 14.75 -0.23
N GLY A 172 5.66 14.71 -1.23
CA GLY A 172 6.00 14.84 -2.66
C GLY A 172 6.85 13.72 -3.26
N THR A 173 7.07 12.63 -2.53
CA THR A 173 7.76 11.44 -3.03
C THR A 173 6.83 10.55 -3.86
N ARG A 174 7.39 9.76 -4.78
CA ARG A 174 6.66 8.73 -5.53
C ARG A 174 6.31 7.56 -4.61
N LYS A 175 5.05 7.15 -4.64
CA LYS A 175 4.48 6.09 -3.80
C LYS A 175 3.76 5.05 -4.66
N ILE A 176 3.59 3.85 -4.16
CA ILE A 176 2.88 2.78 -4.86
C ILE A 176 1.92 2.06 -3.92
N GLU A 177 0.70 1.82 -4.40
CA GLU A 177 -0.32 1.06 -3.69
C GLU A 177 -0.63 -0.24 -4.44
N LEU A 178 -0.56 -1.36 -3.75
CA LEU A 178 -0.87 -2.70 -4.25
C LEU A 178 -2.25 -3.14 -3.75
N PHE A 179 -2.99 -3.80 -4.63
CA PHE A 179 -4.36 -4.27 -4.41
C PHE A 179 -5.37 -3.13 -4.24
N GLY A 180 -5.05 -1.95 -4.78
CA GLY A 180 -5.92 -0.78 -4.73
C GLY A 180 -7.10 -0.85 -5.71
N ARG A 181 -8.13 -0.05 -5.41
CA ARG A 181 -9.36 0.11 -6.19
C ARG A 181 -9.48 1.55 -6.73
N PRO A 182 -10.46 1.86 -7.59
CA PRO A 182 -10.58 3.21 -8.16
C PRO A 182 -10.64 4.36 -7.14
N HIS A 183 -11.22 4.14 -5.95
CA HIS A 183 -11.29 5.15 -4.90
C HIS A 183 -9.94 5.40 -4.18
N ASN A 184 -8.94 4.54 -4.38
CA ASN A 184 -7.62 4.64 -3.79
C ASN A 184 -6.64 5.45 -4.65
N VAL A 185 -7.03 5.81 -5.87
CA VAL A 185 -6.18 6.53 -6.81
C VAL A 185 -5.93 7.96 -6.31
N GLN A 186 -4.66 8.31 -6.10
CA GLN A 186 -4.23 9.57 -5.45
C GLN A 186 -3.05 10.22 -6.20
N PRO A 187 -2.87 11.55 -6.11
CA PRO A 187 -1.64 12.22 -6.57
C PRO A 187 -0.40 11.63 -5.90
N ASN A 188 0.73 11.59 -6.61
CA ASN A 188 1.99 10.97 -6.19
C ASN A 188 1.98 9.43 -6.06
N TRP A 189 0.83 8.78 -6.25
CA TRP A 189 0.70 7.32 -6.19
C TRP A 189 0.58 6.70 -7.57
N ILE A 190 1.18 5.52 -7.73
CA ILE A 190 0.81 4.53 -8.75
C ILE A 190 -0.03 3.46 -8.05
N THR A 191 -1.27 3.26 -8.48
CA THR A 191 -2.16 2.25 -7.90
C THR A 191 -2.22 1.01 -8.80
N LEU A 192 -2.00 -0.17 -8.24
CA LEU A 192 -2.08 -1.46 -8.92
C LEU A 192 -3.23 -2.29 -8.35
N GLY A 193 -4.05 -2.87 -9.21
CA GLY A 193 -5.17 -3.72 -8.80
C GLY A 193 -6.05 -4.14 -9.97
N ASN A 194 -6.69 -5.30 -9.86
CA ASN A 194 -7.49 -5.90 -10.94
C ASN A 194 -8.89 -5.29 -11.09
N GLN A 195 -9.27 -4.33 -10.24
CA GLN A 195 -10.55 -3.63 -10.28
C GLN A 195 -10.41 -2.18 -10.79
N LEU A 196 -9.23 -1.81 -11.28
CA LEU A 196 -8.97 -0.48 -11.86
C LEU A 196 -9.43 -0.45 -13.32
N ASP A 197 -9.70 0.75 -13.83
CA ASP A 197 -10.17 0.95 -15.20
C ASP A 197 -8.99 1.13 -16.17
N GLY A 198 -8.58 0.02 -16.81
CA GLY A 198 -7.51 0.03 -17.80
C GLY A 198 -6.15 0.47 -17.24
N ILE A 199 -5.36 1.15 -18.06
CA ILE A 199 -4.00 1.58 -17.74
C ILE A 199 -3.89 3.09 -17.99
N HIS A 200 -3.46 3.83 -16.97
CA HIS A 200 -3.25 5.28 -17.04
C HIS A 200 -1.88 5.63 -16.43
N LEU A 201 -0.91 5.87 -17.31
CA LEU A 201 0.48 6.20 -16.94
C LEU A 201 0.87 7.55 -17.55
N LEU A 202 1.53 8.38 -16.75
CA LEU A 202 1.88 9.76 -17.08
C LEU A 202 3.38 10.04 -16.92
N ASP A 203 4.05 9.30 -16.04
CA ASP A 203 5.51 9.36 -15.86
C ASP A 203 6.22 8.85 -17.13
N PRO A 204 6.94 9.70 -17.89
CA PRO A 204 7.51 9.33 -19.18
C PRO A 204 8.46 8.12 -19.09
N ASP A 205 9.18 8.00 -17.98
CA ASP A 205 10.14 6.92 -17.78
C ASP A 205 9.42 5.59 -17.56
N VAL A 206 8.30 5.62 -16.82
CA VAL A 206 7.44 4.43 -16.62
C VAL A 206 6.74 4.06 -17.92
N VAL A 207 6.23 5.04 -18.67
CA VAL A 207 5.59 4.81 -19.98
C VAL A 207 6.56 4.16 -20.96
N ALA A 208 7.81 4.64 -21.03
CA ALA A 208 8.82 4.09 -21.92
C ALA A 208 9.14 2.62 -21.57
N ARG A 209 9.40 2.32 -20.29
CA ARG A 209 9.66 0.94 -19.84
C ARG A 209 8.44 0.03 -20.01
N PHE A 210 7.23 0.54 -19.78
CA PHE A 210 6.00 -0.20 -19.99
C PHE A 210 5.84 -0.61 -21.46
N LYS A 211 5.98 0.33 -22.40
CA LYS A 211 5.89 0.04 -23.84
C LYS A 211 6.95 -0.94 -24.31
N GLN A 212 8.17 -0.85 -23.77
CA GLN A 212 9.24 -1.79 -24.07
C GLN A 212 8.91 -3.21 -23.58
N ARG A 213 8.33 -3.33 -22.38
CA ARG A 213 8.06 -4.62 -21.72
C ARG A 213 6.77 -5.29 -22.20
N TYR A 214 5.76 -4.49 -22.54
CA TYR A 214 4.43 -4.89 -23.00
C TYR A 214 4.07 -4.13 -24.29
N PRO A 215 4.69 -4.46 -25.43
CA PRO A 215 4.48 -3.74 -26.68
C PRO A 215 3.01 -3.74 -27.13
N ASP A 216 2.29 -4.83 -26.85
CA ASP A 216 0.86 -4.98 -27.18
C ASP A 216 -0.07 -4.51 -26.05
N GLY A 217 0.48 -3.99 -24.94
CA GLY A 217 -0.30 -3.55 -23.76
C GLY A 217 -0.92 -4.68 -22.93
N ILE A 218 -0.66 -5.95 -23.26
CA ILE A 218 -1.24 -7.11 -22.57
C ILE A 218 -0.29 -7.60 -21.47
N ILE A 219 -0.74 -7.50 -20.22
CA ILE A 219 -0.07 -8.08 -19.05
C ILE A 219 -0.62 -9.50 -18.87
N SER A 220 0.15 -10.50 -19.30
CA SER A 220 -0.23 -11.92 -19.22
C SER A 220 0.66 -12.68 -18.25
N LYS A 221 0.17 -13.83 -17.76
CA LYS A 221 0.96 -14.75 -16.95
C LYS A 221 2.27 -15.09 -17.70
N PRO A 222 3.45 -14.87 -17.09
CA PRO A 222 4.72 -15.23 -17.72
C PRO A 222 4.77 -16.71 -18.09
N LYS A 223 5.40 -17.04 -19.24
CA LYS A 223 5.43 -18.41 -19.78
C LYS A 223 6.10 -19.47 -18.87
N ASN A 224 6.83 -19.05 -17.84
CA ASN A 224 7.67 -19.91 -16.99
C ASN A 224 7.27 -19.89 -15.49
N LEU A 225 6.01 -19.58 -15.17
CA LEU A 225 5.48 -19.56 -13.80
C LEU A 225 4.54 -20.75 -13.52
#